data_AF-A0A9R0K2F6-F1
#
_entry.id   AF-A0A9R0K2F6-F1
#
_cell.length_a   1.000
_cell.length_b   1.000
_cell.length_c   1.000
_cell.angle_alpha   90.00
_cell.angle_beta   90.00
_cell.angle_gamma   90.00
#
_symmetry.space_group_name_H-M   'P 1'
#
loop_
_entity.id
_entity.type
_entity.pdbx_description
1 polymer ?
#
loop_
_entity_poly.entity_id
_entity_poly.type
_entity_poly.pdbx_seq_one_letter_code
_entity_poly.pdbx_strand_id
1 'polypeptide(L)'
;MDSFKKAKVVRLRSQHQKYLTASEDEDSVKQSRNGSSKNARWTIEPIEGKPNVIRLKSCYSWKYLSASEEPFLLGWTGKRVFQSSPRLRLDSTVEWEPIKHGSGSLVKLMTRNGNFLRGNAGVPPWNNSVTHDVPSRNTTQDWILWNVDIIEVDYQSTDDVEDKNSVVEESIGCNVEDHIHGSFSSVTTMEEAKHSYQVGSPVSSSTPTSARSNSEVPTTPSPRASPTASEKSTQDWPQTKHSGSFNKLKSMLDGLQDLLDGTEEEDTKADDDDDDDDETSAEFSSHQPHQLDVRMAKQTLLGLKNMNFETMLSSGRDKRMYKSINVLIADAKLSSHGQDTLKDLINLKNQLKSMRNDRIFAYQELNDYKTFCTRKLEVKAQLKKDAAKAHELETLEDGFSNTLATAIAKRDILLKQIEEVDSRIKAAERTQADNAVEIEQLISRMGDNSQCLREMDRNEKSLQAKKVEAENTLESVEEQWLQLKGLLQDI
;
A
#
# COMPACT_ATOMS: atom_id res chain seq x y z
N MET A 1 -8.16 -32.73 -9.44
CA MET A 1 -8.18 -31.52 -8.58
C MET A 1 -6.83 -31.23 -7.91
N ASP A 2 -5.77 -31.95 -8.25
CA ASP A 2 -4.80 -32.39 -7.24
C ASP A 2 -3.62 -31.41 -7.09
N SER A 3 -3.43 -30.54 -8.08
CA SER A 3 -2.53 -29.38 -8.04
C SER A 3 -2.91 -28.35 -6.97
N PHE A 4 -4.18 -28.28 -6.58
CA PHE A 4 -4.67 -27.36 -5.54
C PHE A 4 -4.78 -28.01 -4.16
N LYS A 5 -5.08 -29.32 -4.09
CA LYS A 5 -5.26 -30.06 -2.81
C LYS A 5 -4.07 -29.95 -1.86
N LYS A 6 -2.84 -29.87 -2.39
CA LYS A 6 -1.59 -29.79 -1.61
C LYS A 6 -0.97 -28.39 -1.60
N ALA A 7 -1.60 -27.37 -2.18
CA ALA A 7 -1.01 -26.06 -2.36
C ALA A 7 -1.64 -25.02 -1.42
N LYS A 8 -0.81 -24.37 -0.62
CA LYS A 8 -1.20 -23.30 0.30
C LYS A 8 -1.15 -21.92 -0.37
N VAL A 9 -0.09 -21.68 -1.16
CA VAL A 9 0.11 -20.43 -1.91
C VAL A 9 0.60 -20.76 -3.32
N VAL A 10 -0.04 -20.14 -4.31
CA VAL A 10 0.26 -20.31 -5.74
C VAL A 10 0.47 -18.98 -6.45
N ARG A 11 1.04 -19.05 -7.65
CA ARG A 11 0.92 -18.02 -8.68
C ARG A 11 0.25 -18.62 -9.90
N LEU A 12 -0.60 -17.84 -10.55
CA LEU A 12 -1.32 -18.26 -11.75
C LEU A 12 -0.73 -17.53 -12.96
N ARG A 13 -0.16 -18.27 -13.90
CA ARG A 13 0.51 -17.74 -15.10
C ARG A 13 -0.34 -18.00 -16.34
N SER A 14 -0.77 -16.93 -17.03
CA SER A 14 -1.49 -17.04 -18.30
C SER A 14 -0.56 -17.48 -19.42
N GLN A 15 -1.14 -17.99 -20.51
CA GLN A 15 -0.41 -18.37 -21.73
C GLN A 15 0.48 -17.24 -22.30
N HIS A 16 0.13 -15.99 -22.03
CA HIS A 16 0.91 -14.80 -22.42
C HIS A 16 2.20 -14.58 -21.58
N GLN A 17 2.60 -15.57 -20.78
CA GLN A 17 3.74 -15.54 -19.85
C GLN A 17 3.68 -14.34 -18.88
N LYS A 18 2.50 -14.14 -18.29
CA LYS A 18 2.24 -13.12 -17.27
C LYS A 18 1.49 -13.73 -16.10
N TYR A 19 1.75 -13.23 -14.91
CA TYR A 19 1.13 -13.65 -13.67
C TYR A 19 -0.11 -12.84 -13.35
N LEU A 20 -1.13 -13.50 -12.79
CA LEU A 20 -2.28 -12.87 -12.14
C LEU A 20 -1.81 -12.03 -10.95
N THR A 21 -2.01 -10.71 -11.00
CA THR A 21 -1.55 -9.77 -9.96
C THR A 21 -2.69 -8.92 -9.42
N ALA A 22 -2.77 -8.83 -8.09
CA ALA A 22 -3.53 -7.80 -7.39
C ALA A 22 -2.89 -6.42 -7.65
N SER A 23 -3.70 -5.43 -8.05
CA SER A 23 -3.23 -4.05 -8.21
C SER A 23 -3.14 -3.31 -6.86
N GLU A 24 -2.31 -2.27 -6.81
CA GLU A 24 -2.06 -1.44 -5.63
C GLU A 24 -3.26 -0.57 -5.22
N ASP A 25 -4.19 -0.34 -6.14
CA ASP A 25 -5.51 0.28 -5.90
C ASP A 25 -6.46 -0.60 -5.05
N GLU A 26 -6.06 -1.85 -4.77
CA GLU A 26 -6.83 -2.86 -4.05
C GLU A 26 -8.25 -3.16 -4.57
N ASP A 27 -8.55 -2.85 -5.83
CA ASP A 27 -9.80 -3.21 -6.54
C ASP A 27 -9.51 -3.93 -7.85
N SER A 28 -8.61 -3.40 -8.69
CA SER A 28 -8.37 -3.96 -10.01
C SER A 28 -7.45 -5.18 -9.96
N VAL A 29 -7.64 -6.10 -10.92
CA VAL A 29 -6.81 -7.29 -11.10
C VAL A 29 -6.22 -7.28 -12.50
N LYS A 30 -4.89 -7.37 -12.58
CA LYS A 30 -4.10 -7.14 -13.79
C LYS A 30 -3.08 -8.27 -13.99
N GLN A 31 -2.54 -8.40 -15.20
CA GLN A 31 -1.47 -9.32 -15.52
C GLN A 31 -0.11 -8.60 -15.53
N SER A 32 0.90 -9.16 -14.88
CA SER A 32 2.26 -8.61 -14.88
C SER A 32 3.31 -9.67 -15.22
N ARG A 33 4.44 -9.27 -15.81
CA ARG A 33 5.61 -10.15 -15.94
C ARG A 33 6.33 -10.37 -14.60
N ASN A 34 6.09 -9.53 -13.59
CA ASN A 34 6.76 -9.60 -12.29
C ASN A 34 6.17 -10.68 -11.35
N GLY A 35 6.53 -11.94 -11.62
CA GLY A 35 6.10 -13.10 -10.84
C GLY A 35 6.76 -13.31 -9.48
N SER A 36 7.74 -12.49 -9.08
CA SER A 36 8.32 -12.55 -7.72
C SER A 36 7.57 -11.67 -6.70
N SER A 37 6.84 -10.66 -7.19
CA SER A 37 6.05 -9.73 -6.37
C SER A 37 5.06 -10.43 -5.43
N LYS A 38 4.80 -9.84 -4.26
CA LYS A 38 3.77 -10.31 -3.31
C LYS A 38 2.37 -10.30 -3.96
N ASN A 39 2.14 -9.32 -4.82
CA ASN A 39 0.93 -9.12 -5.64
C ASN A 39 0.60 -10.29 -6.56
N ALA A 40 1.60 -11.08 -6.97
CA ALA A 40 1.40 -12.26 -7.84
C ALA A 40 0.99 -13.53 -7.07
N ARG A 41 1.03 -13.48 -5.72
CA ARG A 41 0.79 -14.64 -4.85
C ARG A 41 -0.64 -14.66 -4.36
N TRP A 42 -1.25 -15.84 -4.43
CA TRP A 42 -2.61 -16.09 -4.01
C TRP A 42 -2.63 -17.28 -3.05
N THR A 43 -3.08 -17.03 -1.82
CA THR A 43 -3.39 -18.09 -0.85
C THR A 43 -4.66 -18.80 -1.31
N ILE A 44 -4.67 -20.12 -1.21
CA ILE A 44 -5.83 -20.97 -1.50
C ILE A 44 -6.57 -21.21 -0.20
N GLU A 45 -7.85 -20.85 -0.16
CA GLU A 45 -8.75 -21.23 0.92
C GLU A 45 -9.80 -22.21 0.38
N PRO A 46 -9.76 -23.50 0.75
CA PRO A 46 -10.79 -24.46 0.38
C PRO A 46 -12.11 -24.11 1.09
N ILE A 47 -13.25 -24.51 0.50
CA ILE A 47 -14.56 -24.24 1.06
C ILE A 47 -15.12 -25.51 1.72
N GLU A 48 -15.39 -25.42 3.02
CA GLU A 48 -16.07 -26.46 3.80
C GLU A 48 -17.41 -26.85 3.14
N GLY A 49 -17.67 -28.16 3.01
CA GLY A 49 -18.81 -28.70 2.28
C GLY A 49 -18.76 -28.58 0.74
N LYS A 50 -17.71 -27.98 0.15
CA LYS A 50 -17.52 -27.89 -1.32
C LYS A 50 -16.08 -28.26 -1.72
N PRO A 51 -15.69 -29.56 -1.70
CA PRO A 51 -14.30 -29.99 -1.95
C PRO A 51 -13.74 -29.66 -3.34
N ASN A 52 -14.59 -29.31 -4.32
CA ASN A 52 -14.18 -28.90 -5.65
C ASN A 52 -14.04 -27.37 -5.83
N VAL A 53 -14.35 -26.56 -4.80
CA VAL A 53 -14.41 -25.09 -4.92
C VAL A 53 -13.43 -24.44 -3.96
N ILE A 54 -12.66 -23.49 -4.48
CA ILE A 54 -11.68 -22.70 -3.73
C ILE A 54 -12.02 -21.21 -3.75
N ARG A 55 -11.48 -20.48 -2.78
CA ARG A 55 -11.34 -19.01 -2.83
C ARG A 55 -9.86 -18.70 -3.02
N LEU A 56 -9.56 -17.70 -3.85
CA LEU A 56 -8.21 -17.21 -4.10
C LEU A 56 -8.05 -15.86 -3.41
N LYS A 57 -7.10 -15.77 -2.46
CA LYS A 57 -6.91 -14.61 -1.59
C LYS A 57 -5.56 -13.96 -1.84
N SER A 58 -5.57 -12.68 -2.14
CA SER A 58 -4.38 -11.88 -2.43
C SER A 58 -3.46 -11.84 -1.20
N CYS A 59 -2.23 -12.34 -1.33
CA CYS A 59 -1.24 -12.21 -0.25
C CYS A 59 -0.75 -10.75 -0.07
N TYR A 60 -1.08 -9.85 -0.99
CA TYR A 60 -0.77 -8.42 -0.90
C TYR A 60 -1.82 -7.66 -0.07
N SER A 61 -3.08 -7.69 -0.52
CA SER A 61 -4.20 -6.87 -0.01
C SER A 61 -5.17 -7.63 0.91
N TRP A 62 -4.97 -8.93 1.14
CA TRP A 62 -5.86 -9.82 1.91
C TRP A 62 -7.31 -9.96 1.39
N LYS A 63 -7.63 -9.32 0.27
CA LYS A 63 -8.91 -9.39 -0.47
C LYS A 63 -8.98 -10.64 -1.35
N TYR A 64 -10.19 -11.06 -1.69
CA TYR A 64 -10.44 -12.21 -2.56
C TYR A 64 -10.52 -11.80 -4.04
N LEU A 65 -10.15 -12.73 -4.91
CA LEU A 65 -10.41 -12.67 -6.35
C LEU A 65 -11.91 -12.87 -6.61
N SER A 66 -12.56 -11.87 -7.19
CA SER A 66 -14.02 -11.80 -7.27
C SER A 66 -14.51 -11.57 -8.70
N ALA A 67 -15.55 -12.30 -9.09
CA ALA A 67 -16.24 -12.15 -10.36
C ALA A 67 -17.51 -11.28 -10.18
N SER A 68 -17.64 -10.22 -10.98
CA SER A 68 -18.85 -9.38 -11.07
C SER A 68 -19.58 -9.66 -12.38
N GLU A 69 -20.90 -9.57 -12.42
CA GLU A 69 -21.65 -9.69 -13.68
C GLU A 69 -21.57 -8.42 -14.56
N GLU A 70 -20.98 -7.34 -14.04
CA GLU A 70 -20.64 -6.11 -14.77
C GLU A 70 -19.72 -6.39 -15.99
N PRO A 71 -19.99 -5.83 -17.18
CA PRO A 71 -19.03 -5.81 -18.29
C PRO A 71 -17.74 -5.06 -17.91
N PHE A 72 -16.57 -5.56 -18.32
CA PHE A 72 -15.29 -4.89 -18.03
C PHE A 72 -15.06 -3.63 -18.89
N LEU A 73 -15.42 -3.69 -20.17
CA LEU A 73 -15.42 -2.55 -21.10
C LEU A 73 -16.65 -2.61 -22.00
N LEU A 74 -17.27 -1.47 -22.24
CA LEU A 74 -18.44 -1.38 -23.11
C LEU A 74 -18.07 -1.79 -24.55
N GLY A 75 -18.86 -2.70 -25.13
CA GLY A 75 -18.64 -3.22 -26.48
C GLY A 75 -17.57 -4.31 -26.62
N TRP A 76 -16.91 -4.73 -25.54
CA TRP A 76 -15.93 -5.83 -25.54
C TRP A 76 -16.48 -7.06 -24.80
N THR A 77 -16.05 -8.26 -25.21
CA THR A 77 -16.50 -9.53 -24.64
C THR A 77 -15.78 -9.81 -23.31
N GLY A 78 -16.50 -9.84 -22.19
CA GLY A 78 -15.98 -10.31 -20.90
C GLY A 78 -16.38 -9.44 -19.71
N LYS A 79 -16.61 -10.11 -18.57
CA LYS A 79 -17.11 -9.50 -17.34
C LYS A 79 -15.99 -9.21 -16.34
N ARG A 80 -16.18 -8.22 -15.48
CA ARG A 80 -15.17 -7.65 -14.57
C ARG A 80 -14.71 -8.68 -13.53
N VAL A 81 -13.40 -8.79 -13.36
CA VAL A 81 -12.76 -9.47 -12.23
C VAL A 81 -12.02 -8.43 -11.40
N PHE A 82 -12.22 -8.47 -10.09
CA PHE A 82 -11.78 -7.44 -9.15
C PHE A 82 -11.41 -8.05 -7.79
N GLN A 83 -10.93 -7.24 -6.86
CA GLN A 83 -10.57 -7.59 -5.50
C GLN A 83 -11.70 -7.17 -4.56
N SER A 84 -12.22 -8.07 -3.72
CA SER A 84 -13.19 -7.67 -2.67
C SER A 84 -12.83 -8.18 -1.29
N SER A 85 -12.99 -7.33 -0.28
CA SER A 85 -12.88 -7.70 1.14
C SER A 85 -13.91 -8.77 1.52
N PRO A 86 -13.63 -9.61 2.54
CA PRO A 86 -14.65 -10.49 3.12
C PRO A 86 -15.84 -9.67 3.63
N ARG A 87 -17.03 -9.93 3.10
CA ARG A 87 -18.30 -9.52 3.70
C ARG A 87 -18.69 -10.53 4.79
N LEU A 88 -19.60 -10.15 5.70
CA LEU A 88 -20.11 -11.04 6.77
C LEU A 88 -20.74 -12.34 6.25
N ARG A 89 -21.07 -12.41 4.96
CA ARG A 89 -21.25 -13.66 4.21
C ARG A 89 -20.36 -13.60 2.98
N LEU A 90 -19.58 -14.65 2.73
CA LEU A 90 -18.76 -14.76 1.53
C LEU A 90 -19.65 -15.19 0.36
N ASP A 91 -20.09 -14.20 -0.42
CA ASP A 91 -20.96 -14.35 -1.59
C ASP A 91 -20.38 -15.34 -2.62
N SER A 92 -21.22 -15.98 -3.45
CA SER A 92 -20.74 -16.94 -4.48
C SER A 92 -20.03 -16.28 -5.68
N THR A 93 -19.54 -15.05 -5.51
CA THR A 93 -18.69 -14.29 -6.45
C THR A 93 -17.20 -14.49 -6.19
N VAL A 94 -16.81 -14.94 -4.99
CA VAL A 94 -15.42 -15.33 -4.64
C VAL A 94 -15.12 -16.82 -4.88
N GLU A 95 -16.12 -17.58 -5.35
CA GLU A 95 -16.07 -19.03 -5.51
C GLU A 95 -15.58 -19.42 -6.91
N TRP A 96 -14.46 -20.15 -6.96
CA TRP A 96 -13.84 -20.63 -8.20
C TRP A 96 -13.69 -22.16 -8.18
N GLU A 97 -14.14 -22.83 -9.24
CA GLU A 97 -13.97 -24.27 -9.44
C GLU A 97 -12.77 -24.54 -10.38
N PRO A 98 -11.68 -25.19 -9.93
CA PRO A 98 -10.50 -25.45 -10.75
C PRO A 98 -10.64 -26.72 -11.60
N ILE A 99 -10.86 -26.55 -12.90
CA ILE A 99 -10.96 -27.66 -13.85
C ILE A 99 -9.58 -27.90 -14.49
N LYS A 100 -8.98 -29.07 -14.23
CA LYS A 100 -7.68 -29.47 -14.82
C LYS A 100 -7.81 -29.62 -16.34
N HIS A 101 -6.83 -29.13 -17.09
CA HIS A 101 -6.80 -29.23 -18.55
C HIS A 101 -5.56 -30.00 -19.03
N GLY A 102 -5.77 -31.22 -19.54
CA GLY A 102 -4.69 -32.12 -19.97
C GLY A 102 -3.91 -32.74 -18.81
N SER A 103 -2.70 -33.23 -19.09
CA SER A 103 -1.88 -33.95 -18.11
C SER A 103 -1.12 -33.02 -17.14
N GLY A 104 -0.66 -31.86 -17.61
CA GLY A 104 0.19 -30.93 -16.84
C GLY A 104 -0.56 -30.03 -15.85
N SER A 105 0.16 -29.04 -15.32
CA SER A 105 -0.32 -28.05 -14.32
C SER A 105 -1.22 -26.94 -14.89
N LEU A 106 -1.85 -27.16 -16.05
CA LEU A 106 -2.79 -26.22 -16.65
C LEU A 106 -4.20 -26.41 -16.08
N VAL A 107 -4.84 -25.30 -15.72
CA VAL A 107 -6.19 -25.28 -15.14
C VAL A 107 -7.03 -24.16 -15.76
N LYS A 108 -8.34 -24.39 -15.80
CA LYS A 108 -9.36 -23.37 -16.01
C LYS A 108 -9.99 -23.06 -14.66
N LEU A 109 -10.15 -21.79 -14.29
CA LEU A 109 -10.85 -21.39 -13.07
C LEU A 109 -12.24 -20.91 -13.46
N MET A 110 -13.26 -21.70 -13.13
CA MET A 110 -14.65 -21.48 -13.51
C MET A 110 -15.41 -20.77 -12.38
N THR A 111 -16.23 -19.78 -12.71
CA THR A 111 -17.19 -19.18 -11.76
C THR A 111 -18.44 -20.05 -11.65
N ARG A 112 -19.24 -19.86 -10.59
CA ARG A 112 -20.55 -20.52 -10.43
C ARG A 112 -21.49 -20.35 -11.65
N ASN A 113 -21.29 -19.31 -12.44
CA ASN A 113 -22.09 -18.99 -13.63
C ASN A 113 -21.55 -19.60 -14.93
N GLY A 114 -20.54 -20.49 -14.87
CA GLY A 114 -19.97 -21.20 -16.02
C GLY A 114 -18.97 -20.40 -16.86
N ASN A 115 -18.64 -19.17 -16.47
CA ASN A 115 -17.61 -18.35 -17.13
C ASN A 115 -16.22 -18.73 -16.60
N PHE A 116 -15.17 -18.57 -17.41
CA PHE A 116 -13.79 -18.89 -17.00
C PHE A 116 -12.93 -17.64 -16.84
N LEU A 117 -12.05 -17.63 -15.85
CA LEU A 117 -11.03 -16.60 -15.64
C LEU A 117 -10.14 -16.51 -16.90
N ARG A 118 -10.09 -15.35 -17.54
CA ARG A 118 -9.35 -15.09 -18.78
C ARG A 118 -8.31 -13.99 -18.59
N GLY A 119 -7.06 -14.28 -18.99
CA GLY A 119 -6.00 -13.29 -19.09
C GLY A 119 -6.00 -12.65 -20.48
N ASN A 120 -6.28 -11.35 -20.58
CA ASN A 120 -6.41 -10.65 -21.85
C ASN A 120 -5.07 -10.14 -22.43
N ALA A 121 -4.96 -10.19 -23.76
CA ALA A 121 -3.92 -9.53 -24.56
C ALA A 121 -4.55 -8.63 -25.63
N GLY A 122 -3.72 -7.81 -26.30
CA GLY A 122 -4.15 -6.85 -27.33
C GLY A 122 -3.70 -5.42 -27.02
N VAL A 123 -4.58 -4.46 -27.30
CA VAL A 123 -4.38 -3.02 -27.12
C VAL A 123 -4.88 -2.52 -25.75
N PRO A 124 -4.35 -1.42 -25.19
CA PRO A 124 -4.96 -0.75 -24.04
C PRO A 124 -6.38 -0.26 -24.36
N PRO A 125 -7.29 -0.16 -23.37
CA PRO A 125 -7.14 -0.57 -21.96
C PRO A 125 -7.46 -2.07 -21.72
N TRP A 126 -7.66 -2.87 -22.77
CA TRP A 126 -7.90 -4.31 -22.67
C TRP A 126 -6.63 -5.12 -22.39
N ASN A 127 -5.46 -4.59 -22.76
CA ASN A 127 -4.19 -5.30 -22.57
C ASN A 127 -3.87 -5.50 -21.08
N ASN A 128 -3.42 -6.72 -20.74
CA ASN A 128 -3.13 -7.11 -19.36
C ASN A 128 -4.33 -7.12 -18.41
N SER A 129 -5.56 -6.79 -18.84
CA SER A 129 -6.71 -6.92 -17.95
C SER A 129 -7.03 -8.39 -17.66
N VAL A 130 -7.86 -8.61 -16.64
CA VAL A 130 -8.38 -9.92 -16.27
C VAL A 130 -9.89 -9.84 -16.22
N THR A 131 -10.55 -10.83 -16.81
CA THR A 131 -12.02 -10.89 -16.95
C THR A 131 -12.50 -12.32 -16.72
N HIS A 132 -13.80 -12.55 -16.56
CA HIS A 132 -14.39 -13.87 -16.74
C HIS A 132 -15.31 -13.88 -17.95
N ASP A 133 -15.23 -14.94 -18.76
CA ASP A 133 -15.96 -15.06 -20.01
C ASP A 133 -16.03 -16.53 -20.48
N VAL A 134 -16.91 -16.85 -21.43
CA VAL A 134 -16.87 -18.13 -22.17
C VAL A 134 -16.23 -17.85 -23.53
N PRO A 135 -15.01 -18.37 -23.82
CA PRO A 135 -14.35 -18.10 -25.09
C PRO A 135 -15.14 -18.69 -26.26
N SER A 136 -15.64 -17.81 -27.13
CA SER A 136 -16.46 -18.15 -28.31
C SER A 136 -15.65 -18.25 -29.61
N ARG A 137 -14.35 -17.96 -29.58
CA ARG A 137 -13.46 -17.99 -30.75
C ARG A 137 -12.27 -18.90 -30.48
N ASN A 138 -11.84 -19.68 -31.47
CA ASN A 138 -10.72 -20.62 -31.34
C ASN A 138 -9.45 -19.95 -30.79
N THR A 139 -9.11 -18.76 -31.30
CA THR A 139 -7.93 -17.97 -30.92
C THR A 139 -7.92 -17.51 -29.45
N THR A 140 -9.05 -17.55 -28.74
CA THR A 140 -9.16 -17.15 -27.32
C THR A 140 -9.44 -18.32 -26.38
N GLN A 141 -9.51 -19.57 -26.88
CA GLN A 141 -9.69 -20.77 -26.05
C GLN A 141 -8.55 -20.97 -25.04
N ASP A 142 -7.32 -20.64 -25.43
CA ASP A 142 -6.16 -20.80 -24.56
C ASP A 142 -6.04 -19.68 -23.51
N TRP A 143 -6.72 -18.54 -23.70
CA TRP A 143 -6.59 -17.37 -22.81
C TRP A 143 -7.21 -17.60 -21.43
N ILE A 144 -8.03 -18.66 -21.29
CA ILE A 144 -8.60 -19.13 -20.01
C ILE A 144 -7.77 -20.23 -19.33
N LEU A 145 -6.64 -20.61 -19.91
CA LEU A 145 -5.70 -21.57 -19.34
C LEU A 145 -4.65 -20.85 -18.50
N TRP A 146 -4.54 -21.26 -17.25
CA TRP A 146 -3.55 -20.79 -16.29
C TRP A 146 -2.66 -21.93 -15.86
N ASN A 147 -1.35 -21.72 -15.86
CA ASN A 147 -0.38 -22.63 -15.28
C ASN A 147 -0.23 -22.32 -13.77
N VAL A 148 -0.30 -23.35 -12.93
CA VAL A 148 -0.23 -23.23 -11.47
C VAL A 148 1.21 -23.42 -11.00
N ASP A 149 1.92 -22.30 -10.76
CA ASP A 149 3.26 -22.30 -10.16
C ASP A 149 3.10 -22.27 -8.63
N ILE A 150 3.19 -23.43 -7.95
CA ILE A 150 3.12 -23.54 -6.48
C ILE A 150 4.32 -22.83 -5.82
N ILE A 151 4.08 -22.10 -4.73
CA ILE A 151 5.13 -21.52 -3.85
C ILE A 151 5.19 -22.29 -2.53
N GLU A 152 4.04 -22.48 -1.88
CA GLU A 152 3.95 -23.10 -0.55
C GLU A 152 3.02 -24.32 -0.60
N VAL A 153 3.44 -25.41 0.02
CA VAL A 153 2.71 -26.67 0.15
C VAL A 153 2.04 -26.73 1.53
N ASP A 154 0.84 -27.29 1.60
CA ASP A 154 0.17 -27.53 2.89
C ASP A 154 0.39 -28.96 3.39
N TYR A 155 1.28 -29.08 4.38
CA TYR A 155 1.65 -30.36 4.99
C TYR A 155 0.69 -30.80 6.10
N GLN A 156 -0.34 -30.02 6.46
CA GLN A 156 -1.35 -30.42 7.45
C GLN A 156 -2.53 -31.18 6.81
N SER A 157 -2.36 -31.66 5.58
CA SER A 157 -3.38 -32.34 4.77
C SER A 157 -3.04 -33.82 4.47
N THR A 158 -2.07 -34.39 5.18
CA THR A 158 -1.48 -35.71 4.87
C THR A 158 -1.50 -36.70 6.04
N ASP A 159 -2.56 -36.66 6.85
CA ASP A 159 -2.92 -37.70 7.83
C ASP A 159 -4.37 -38.13 7.59
N ASP A 160 -4.59 -39.12 6.71
CA ASP A 160 -5.73 -40.05 6.74
C ASP A 160 -5.67 -41.10 5.59
N VAL A 161 -6.07 -42.35 5.92
CA VAL A 161 -6.21 -43.55 5.08
C VAL A 161 -4.92 -44.25 4.61
N GLU A 162 -4.82 -45.54 4.96
CA GLU A 162 -3.63 -46.42 4.84
C GLU A 162 -3.74 -47.51 3.75
N ASP A 163 -2.61 -48.23 3.57
CA ASP A 163 -2.50 -49.72 3.59
C ASP A 163 -2.31 -50.53 2.27
N LYS A 164 -1.64 -51.68 2.47
CA LYS A 164 -1.55 -52.95 1.70
C LYS A 164 -0.45 -53.15 0.64
N ASN A 165 0.67 -53.70 1.13
CA ASN A 165 1.33 -54.92 0.65
C ASN A 165 1.29 -55.24 -0.86
N SER A 166 2.46 -55.16 -1.51
CA SER A 166 2.96 -56.28 -2.34
C SER A 166 4.48 -56.20 -2.58
N VAL A 167 5.17 -57.31 -2.26
CA VAL A 167 6.24 -58.04 -2.99
C VAL A 167 7.14 -57.19 -3.93
N VAL A 168 8.49 -57.24 -3.87
CA VAL A 168 9.37 -58.40 -4.16
C VAL A 168 10.69 -58.34 -3.35
N GLU A 169 11.28 -59.51 -3.04
CA GLU A 169 12.64 -59.67 -2.47
C GLU A 169 13.75 -59.48 -3.52
N GLU A 170 14.89 -58.90 -3.13
CA GLU A 170 16.18 -59.30 -3.73
C GLU A 170 17.27 -59.35 -2.64
N SER A 171 18.02 -60.45 -2.60
CA SER A 171 18.94 -60.76 -1.51
C SER A 171 20.40 -60.48 -1.89
N ILE A 172 21.03 -59.51 -1.21
CA ILE A 172 22.47 -59.53 -0.97
C ILE A 172 22.69 -59.16 0.51
N GLY A 173 23.29 -60.08 1.27
CA GLY A 173 23.55 -59.88 2.70
C GLY A 173 25.05 -59.94 3.03
N CYS A 174 25.38 -59.54 4.26
CA CYS A 174 26.62 -59.89 4.92
C CYS A 174 26.44 -59.87 6.44
N ASN A 175 26.81 -60.97 7.10
CA ASN A 175 26.95 -61.01 8.56
C ASN A 175 28.18 -60.20 8.97
N VAL A 176 28.10 -59.51 10.11
CA VAL A 176 29.07 -59.69 11.20
C VAL A 176 28.26 -59.76 12.49
N GLU A 177 28.50 -60.80 13.29
CA GLU A 177 27.99 -60.91 14.66
C GLU A 177 28.94 -60.16 15.59
N ASP A 178 28.44 -59.52 16.65
CA ASP A 178 29.14 -59.71 17.92
C ASP A 178 28.23 -59.62 19.15
N HIS A 179 28.46 -60.57 20.05
CA HIS A 179 27.76 -60.74 21.32
C HIS A 179 28.27 -59.76 22.39
N ILE A 180 27.41 -59.31 23.33
CA ILE A 180 27.31 -59.81 24.73
C ILE A 180 26.67 -58.76 25.68
N HIS A 181 25.87 -59.28 26.63
CA HIS A 181 25.36 -58.74 27.91
C HIS A 181 25.53 -57.26 28.30
N GLY A 182 24.49 -56.69 28.94
CA GLY A 182 24.64 -55.43 29.69
C GLY A 182 23.48 -54.96 30.58
N SER A 183 22.39 -55.71 30.77
CA SER A 183 21.27 -55.24 31.59
C SER A 183 21.57 -55.32 33.09
N PHE A 184 21.55 -54.17 33.78
CA PHE A 184 21.07 -54.08 35.16
C PHE A 184 20.41 -52.72 35.43
N SER A 185 19.51 -52.69 36.42
CA SER A 185 18.59 -51.57 36.71
C SER A 185 18.78 -51.02 38.13
N SER A 186 17.96 -50.03 38.49
CA SER A 186 17.77 -49.39 39.81
C SER A 186 18.79 -48.29 40.18
N VAL A 187 18.43 -47.07 40.66
CA VAL A 187 17.44 -46.60 41.67
C VAL A 187 17.99 -46.76 43.11
N THR A 188 18.01 -45.75 44.01
CA THR A 188 17.51 -44.33 43.96
C THR A 188 18.67 -43.30 43.92
N THR A 189 18.84 -42.17 44.67
CA THR A 189 18.17 -41.50 45.82
C THR A 189 18.48 -39.97 45.80
N MET A 190 17.86 -39.17 46.70
CA MET A 190 18.10 -37.73 46.92
C MET A 190 19.26 -37.44 47.91
N GLU A 191 19.85 -36.23 47.91
CA GLU A 191 19.63 -35.21 48.99
C GLU A 191 20.14 -33.79 48.60
N GLU A 192 19.94 -32.78 49.47
CA GLU A 192 20.18 -31.34 49.22
C GLU A 192 21.48 -30.76 49.83
N ALA A 193 22.08 -29.74 49.17
CA ALA A 193 22.60 -28.46 49.74
C ALA A 193 23.34 -27.68 48.64
N LYS A 194 23.08 -26.40 48.30
CA LYS A 194 23.00 -25.11 49.04
C LYS A 194 24.35 -24.43 49.33
N HIS A 195 24.37 -23.12 49.03
CA HIS A 195 25.46 -22.12 49.14
C HIS A 195 26.48 -22.15 47.96
N SER A 196 26.75 -21.07 47.21
CA SER A 196 26.92 -19.62 47.49
C SER A 196 28.27 -19.28 48.12
N TYR A 197 29.13 -18.56 47.37
CA TYR A 197 29.38 -17.12 47.57
C TYR A 197 30.17 -16.53 46.37
N GLN A 198 30.61 -15.27 46.46
CA GLN A 198 30.86 -14.37 45.32
C GLN A 198 32.07 -13.44 45.59
N VAL A 199 32.54 -12.72 44.54
CA VAL A 199 33.45 -11.55 44.55
C VAL A 199 34.96 -11.85 44.65
N GLY A 200 35.77 -11.17 43.81
CA GLY A 200 37.25 -11.15 43.94
C GLY A 200 38.06 -10.70 42.72
N SER A 201 38.09 -9.41 42.38
CA SER A 201 39.07 -8.82 41.43
C SER A 201 39.79 -7.62 42.06
N PRO A 202 41.14 -7.54 41.95
CA PRO A 202 41.83 -6.37 41.35
C PRO A 202 43.17 -6.73 40.63
N VAL A 203 43.95 -5.85 39.97
CA VAL A 203 43.68 -4.81 38.92
C VAL A 203 45.04 -4.24 38.39
N SER A 204 45.11 -3.84 37.10
CA SER A 204 46.06 -2.88 36.47
C SER A 204 47.49 -3.24 35.98
N SER A 205 48.01 -2.31 35.15
CA SER A 205 49.36 -2.17 34.53
C SER A 205 49.66 -3.04 33.28
N SER A 206 50.32 -2.54 32.21
CA SER A 206 50.77 -1.17 31.84
C SER A 206 50.91 -0.99 30.30
N THR A 207 51.15 0.23 29.81
CA THR A 207 51.28 0.58 28.37
C THR A 207 52.68 1.14 28.05
N PRO A 208 53.25 0.84 26.86
CA PRO A 208 53.53 1.91 25.88
C PRO A 208 53.49 1.47 24.39
N THR A 209 53.70 2.29 23.34
CA THR A 209 53.28 3.68 23.01
C THR A 209 53.65 4.00 21.54
N SER A 210 52.72 4.60 20.76
CA SER A 210 52.92 5.38 19.50
C SER A 210 53.53 4.70 18.24
N ALA A 211 52.70 4.63 17.19
CA ALA A 211 53.05 5.11 15.83
C ALA A 211 51.77 5.47 15.04
N ARG A 212 51.87 6.34 14.02
CA ARG A 212 50.73 6.96 13.32
C ARG A 212 50.90 6.90 11.79
N SER A 213 49.86 6.49 11.06
CA SER A 213 49.56 6.92 9.68
C SER A 213 48.13 6.55 9.28
N ASN A 214 47.52 7.36 8.43
CA ASN A 214 46.08 7.34 8.12
C ASN A 214 45.75 6.43 6.93
N SER A 215 44.52 5.88 6.86
CA SER A 215 43.53 6.30 5.85
C SER A 215 42.13 5.69 6.08
N GLU A 216 41.28 6.55 6.64
CA GLU A 216 39.83 6.72 6.44
C GLU A 216 39.03 5.70 5.59
N VAL A 217 38.07 5.04 6.25
CA VAL A 217 36.74 4.71 5.69
C VAL A 217 35.68 5.01 6.77
N PRO A 218 34.67 5.86 6.50
CA PRO A 218 33.54 6.05 7.42
C PRO A 218 32.25 5.41 6.89
N THR A 219 31.70 4.46 7.66
CA THR A 219 30.32 3.97 7.50
C THR A 219 29.30 4.98 8.04
N THR A 220 28.04 4.82 7.62
CA THR A 220 26.84 5.52 8.10
C THR A 220 26.72 5.69 9.61
N PRO A 221 26.04 6.76 10.05
CA PRO A 221 25.00 6.59 11.07
C PRO A 221 23.65 7.22 10.70
N SER A 222 22.59 6.75 11.37
CA SER A 222 21.20 7.27 11.29
C SER A 222 20.93 8.38 12.33
N PRO A 223 19.78 9.08 12.30
CA PRO A 223 19.70 10.47 12.75
C PRO A 223 19.34 10.70 14.24
N ARG A 224 19.70 11.87 14.76
CA ARG A 224 19.03 12.50 15.90
C ARG A 224 19.16 14.04 15.88
N ALA A 225 18.16 14.71 16.46
CA ALA A 225 18.10 16.12 16.88
C ALA A 225 18.09 17.20 15.77
N SER A 226 16.94 17.88 15.67
CA SER A 226 16.78 19.16 14.98
C SER A 226 17.47 20.30 15.77
N PRO A 227 18.27 21.16 15.14
CA PRO A 227 18.71 22.41 15.74
C PRO A 227 17.69 23.53 15.49
N THR A 228 17.22 24.19 16.55
CA THR A 228 16.51 25.47 16.44
C THR A 228 17.52 26.56 16.08
N ALA A 229 17.54 27.00 14.82
CA ALA A 229 18.42 28.05 14.33
C ALA A 229 17.63 29.30 13.88
N SER A 230 17.93 30.45 14.49
CA SER A 230 17.33 31.73 14.14
C SER A 230 18.07 32.39 12.97
N GLU A 231 17.70 32.06 11.74
CA GLU A 231 18.27 32.72 10.56
C GLU A 231 17.69 34.13 10.36
N LYS A 232 18.36 35.10 10.97
CA LYS A 232 18.20 36.53 10.71
C LYS A 232 18.78 36.86 9.33
N SER A 233 18.03 36.52 8.28
CA SER A 233 18.43 36.71 6.88
C SER A 233 18.65 38.19 6.55
N THR A 234 19.91 38.63 6.59
CA THR A 234 20.34 39.92 6.06
C THR A 234 20.11 39.91 4.56
N GLN A 235 19.10 40.66 4.11
CA GLN A 235 18.82 40.85 2.70
C GLN A 235 19.77 41.90 2.11
N ASP A 236 20.94 41.45 1.64
CA ASP A 236 21.76 42.24 0.72
C ASP A 236 21.00 42.42 -0.60
N TRP A 237 20.36 43.58 -0.73
CA TRP A 237 19.79 44.02 -2.00
C TRP A 237 20.90 44.42 -2.97
N PRO A 238 21.01 43.80 -4.16
CA PRO A 238 21.93 44.28 -5.17
C PRO A 238 21.53 45.71 -5.57
N GLN A 239 22.47 46.65 -5.51
CA GLN A 239 22.18 48.06 -5.75
C GLN A 239 21.51 48.28 -7.11
N THR A 240 20.59 49.26 -7.14
CA THR A 240 19.62 49.47 -8.21
C THR A 240 20.26 49.83 -9.55
N LYS A 241 20.37 48.84 -10.44
CA LYS A 241 20.89 48.96 -11.82
C LYS A 241 20.09 49.91 -12.74
N HIS A 242 19.01 50.52 -12.25
CA HIS A 242 18.11 51.39 -13.01
C HIS A 242 18.75 52.71 -13.51
N SER A 243 19.90 53.13 -12.94
CA SER A 243 20.55 54.39 -13.31
C SER A 243 21.05 54.43 -14.75
N GLY A 244 21.61 53.34 -15.28
CA GLY A 244 22.32 53.35 -16.58
C GLY A 244 21.45 53.80 -17.76
N SER A 245 20.23 53.25 -17.88
CA SER A 245 19.31 53.58 -18.97
C SER A 245 18.74 55.00 -18.86
N PHE A 246 18.51 55.49 -17.64
CA PHE A 246 18.01 56.85 -17.40
C PHE A 246 19.10 57.90 -17.57
N ASN A 247 20.33 57.64 -17.12
CA ASN A 247 21.48 58.52 -17.34
C ASN A 247 21.80 58.64 -18.84
N LYS A 248 21.64 57.55 -19.61
CA LYS A 248 21.71 57.59 -21.09
C LYS A 248 20.60 58.47 -21.69
N LEU A 249 19.34 58.27 -21.27
CA LEU A 249 18.21 59.11 -21.72
C LEU A 249 18.45 60.61 -21.40
N LYS A 250 18.99 60.92 -20.22
CA LYS A 250 19.32 62.28 -19.79
C LYS A 250 20.46 62.87 -20.62
N SER A 251 21.56 62.13 -20.81
CA SER A 251 22.69 62.57 -21.65
C SER A 251 22.26 62.86 -23.11
N MET A 252 21.34 62.07 -23.67
CA MET A 252 20.74 62.33 -24.99
C MET A 252 19.81 63.55 -25.02
N LEU A 253 19.32 64.01 -23.86
CA LEU A 253 18.50 65.21 -23.70
C LEU A 253 19.34 66.45 -23.36
N ASP A 254 20.53 66.24 -22.77
CA ASP A 254 21.56 67.25 -22.60
C ASP A 254 22.21 67.59 -23.94
N GLY A 255 22.52 66.61 -24.79
CA GLY A 255 23.06 66.80 -26.14
C GLY A 255 22.11 67.41 -27.18
N LEU A 256 20.89 67.78 -26.79
CA LEU A 256 19.92 68.50 -27.64
C LEU A 256 19.70 69.97 -27.19
N GLN A 257 20.51 70.47 -26.24
CA GLN A 257 20.35 71.81 -25.66
C GLN A 257 20.49 72.93 -26.70
N ASP A 258 21.48 72.84 -27.60
CA ASP A 258 21.80 73.89 -28.58
C ASP A 258 20.65 74.17 -29.58
N LEU A 259 19.73 73.20 -29.75
CA LEU A 259 18.51 73.33 -30.56
C LEU A 259 17.30 73.89 -29.78
N LEU A 260 17.41 74.01 -28.45
CA LEU A 260 16.36 74.48 -27.57
C LEU A 260 16.51 75.97 -27.24
N ASP A 261 17.74 76.47 -27.13
CA ASP A 261 18.03 77.86 -26.72
C ASP A 261 18.09 78.86 -27.89
N GLY A 262 18.17 78.38 -29.15
CA GLY A 262 18.27 79.24 -30.34
C GLY A 262 16.96 79.95 -30.71
N THR A 263 16.51 80.92 -29.92
CA THR A 263 15.52 81.96 -30.29
C THR A 263 15.62 83.19 -29.36
N GLU A 264 16.61 84.05 -29.61
CA GLU A 264 16.56 85.46 -29.22
C GLU A 264 16.49 86.29 -30.51
N GLU A 265 15.44 87.09 -30.66
CA GLU A 265 15.31 88.15 -31.67
C GLU A 265 15.30 89.50 -30.92
N GLU A 266 15.90 90.53 -31.50
CA GLU A 266 16.28 91.76 -30.78
C GLU A 266 15.10 92.72 -30.56
N ASP A 267 14.85 93.12 -29.30
CA ASP A 267 13.96 94.24 -28.95
C ASP A 267 14.61 95.58 -29.34
N THR A 268 14.48 95.98 -30.61
CA THR A 268 14.89 97.32 -31.06
C THR A 268 13.86 98.38 -30.65
N LYS A 269 14.24 99.28 -29.73
CA LYS A 269 13.47 100.49 -29.38
C LYS A 269 13.13 101.31 -30.63
N ALA A 270 11.93 101.89 -30.64
CA ALA A 270 11.69 103.17 -31.30
C ALA A 270 11.94 104.30 -30.29
N ASP A 271 12.59 105.37 -30.74
CA ASP A 271 12.52 106.72 -30.18
C ASP A 271 11.99 107.61 -31.34
N ASP A 272 11.36 108.75 -31.04
CA ASP A 272 10.41 109.46 -31.93
C ASP A 272 11.04 110.34 -33.05
N ASP A 273 10.30 110.55 -34.17
CA ASP A 273 9.79 111.87 -34.65
C ASP A 273 9.37 111.91 -36.15
N ASP A 274 8.14 112.38 -36.37
CA ASP A 274 7.52 113.16 -37.48
C ASP A 274 7.44 112.76 -39.00
N ASP A 275 6.20 112.96 -39.48
CA ASP A 275 5.69 113.48 -40.79
C ASP A 275 5.34 112.61 -42.04
N ASP A 276 4.25 113.08 -42.68
CA ASP A 276 3.62 112.84 -44.00
C ASP A 276 2.97 111.49 -44.40
N ASP A 277 1.62 111.48 -44.28
CA ASP A 277 0.57 110.94 -45.17
C ASP A 277 0.88 109.87 -46.26
N ASP A 278 0.22 108.70 -46.18
CA ASP A 278 -1.00 108.37 -46.97
C ASP A 278 -1.71 107.10 -46.41
N GLU A 279 -2.99 106.88 -46.73
CA GLU A 279 -3.76 105.72 -46.25
C GLU A 279 -3.70 104.46 -47.15
N THR A 280 -3.80 103.31 -46.48
CA THR A 280 -4.25 101.98 -46.94
C THR A 280 -3.23 100.91 -47.37
N SER A 281 -3.54 99.67 -46.95
CA SER A 281 -3.19 98.39 -47.60
C SER A 281 -1.81 97.77 -47.35
N ALA A 282 -1.56 97.26 -46.13
CA ALA A 282 -0.49 96.28 -45.86
C ALA A 282 -0.97 95.08 -44.99
N GLU A 283 -1.14 93.96 -45.69
CA GLU A 283 -1.28 92.53 -45.37
C GLU A 283 -1.18 91.94 -43.94
N PHE A 284 -1.87 90.80 -43.76
CA PHE A 284 -1.84 89.92 -42.58
C PHE A 284 -0.46 89.27 -42.35
N SER A 285 0.13 89.45 -41.15
CA SER A 285 1.23 88.61 -40.67
C SER A 285 0.75 87.19 -40.36
N SER A 286 0.86 86.29 -41.34
CA SER A 286 0.36 84.91 -41.26
C SER A 286 1.33 83.96 -40.54
N HIS A 287 1.42 84.09 -39.21
CA HIS A 287 2.13 83.14 -38.36
C HIS A 287 1.64 81.70 -38.58
N GLN A 288 2.53 80.81 -39.03
CA GLN A 288 2.17 79.41 -39.33
C GLN A 288 1.87 78.60 -38.05
N PRO A 289 0.74 77.87 -37.97
CA PRO A 289 0.38 77.06 -36.78
C PRO A 289 1.46 76.08 -36.33
N HIS A 290 2.21 75.51 -37.29
CA HIS A 290 3.28 74.54 -37.05
C HIS A 290 4.38 75.07 -36.10
N GLN A 291 4.73 76.35 -36.21
CA GLN A 291 5.79 76.96 -35.41
C GLN A 291 5.40 77.11 -33.93
N LEU A 292 4.11 77.30 -33.65
CA LEU A 292 3.57 77.34 -32.29
C LEU A 292 3.63 75.95 -31.62
N ASP A 293 3.22 74.89 -32.34
CA ASP A 293 3.30 73.51 -31.84
C ASP A 293 4.75 73.09 -31.56
N VAL A 294 5.69 73.47 -32.42
CA VAL A 294 7.13 73.25 -32.21
C VAL A 294 7.64 73.99 -30.97
N ARG A 295 7.30 75.29 -30.80
CA ARG A 295 7.67 76.08 -29.60
C ARG A 295 7.14 75.44 -28.32
N MET A 296 5.86 75.03 -28.31
CA MET A 296 5.24 74.32 -27.19
C MET A 296 5.87 72.94 -26.93
N ALA A 297 6.30 72.23 -27.98
CA ALA A 297 7.02 70.96 -27.86
C ALA A 297 8.41 71.14 -27.24
N LYS A 298 9.19 72.16 -27.66
CA LYS A 298 10.48 72.52 -27.04
C LYS A 298 10.32 72.85 -25.56
N GLN A 299 9.37 73.73 -25.21
CA GLN A 299 9.11 74.12 -23.82
C GLN A 299 8.65 72.94 -22.95
N THR A 300 7.81 72.05 -23.49
CA THR A 300 7.40 70.81 -22.80
C THR A 300 8.59 69.89 -22.55
N LEU A 301 9.54 69.80 -23.48
CA LEU A 301 10.72 68.95 -23.37
C LEU A 301 11.69 69.49 -22.31
N LEU A 302 11.98 70.80 -22.32
CA LEU A 302 12.75 71.50 -21.28
C LEU A 302 12.13 71.32 -19.89
N GLY A 303 10.81 71.51 -19.76
CA GLY A 303 10.10 71.34 -18.49
C GLY A 303 10.12 69.92 -17.92
N LEU A 304 10.42 68.90 -18.72
CA LEU A 304 10.55 67.51 -18.28
C LEU A 304 12.01 67.08 -18.02
N LYS A 305 13.00 67.81 -18.57
CA LYS A 305 14.45 67.52 -18.45
C LYS A 305 14.94 67.38 -17.01
N ASN A 306 14.36 68.16 -16.10
CA ASN A 306 14.76 68.21 -14.69
C ASN A 306 13.91 67.32 -13.76
N MET A 307 13.04 66.45 -14.29
CA MET A 307 12.17 65.59 -13.47
C MET A 307 12.81 64.23 -13.15
N ASN A 308 12.52 63.71 -11.96
CA ASN A 308 12.91 62.36 -11.57
C ASN A 308 12.08 61.29 -12.33
N PHE A 309 12.75 60.21 -12.72
CA PHE A 309 12.20 59.13 -13.56
C PHE A 309 10.85 58.57 -13.06
N GLU A 310 10.74 58.32 -11.75
CA GLU A 310 9.52 57.78 -11.16
C GLU A 310 8.33 58.73 -11.24
N THR A 311 8.51 60.04 -10.96
CA THR A 311 7.42 61.00 -11.10
C THR A 311 7.05 61.21 -12.58
N MET A 312 8.03 61.20 -13.49
CA MET A 312 7.78 61.32 -14.93
C MET A 312 6.85 60.22 -15.46
N LEU A 313 7.13 58.95 -15.12
CA LEU A 313 6.34 57.81 -15.57
C LEU A 313 5.05 57.62 -14.74
N SER A 314 5.11 57.75 -13.42
CA SER A 314 3.95 57.55 -12.54
C SER A 314 2.87 58.62 -12.73
N SER A 315 3.22 59.85 -13.12
CA SER A 315 2.26 60.89 -13.49
C SER A 315 1.90 60.93 -15.00
N GLY A 316 2.32 59.94 -15.78
CA GLY A 316 1.98 59.81 -17.20
C GLY A 316 2.53 60.92 -18.10
N ARG A 317 3.58 61.63 -17.67
CA ARG A 317 4.23 62.71 -18.44
C ARG A 317 5.12 62.15 -19.55
N ASP A 318 5.50 60.88 -19.48
CA ASP A 318 6.09 60.12 -20.59
C ASP A 318 5.25 60.22 -21.88
N LYS A 319 3.92 60.18 -21.76
CA LYS A 319 2.97 60.33 -22.88
C LYS A 319 2.99 61.75 -23.46
N ARG A 320 3.35 62.76 -22.65
CA ARG A 320 3.55 64.15 -23.12
C ARG A 320 4.90 64.29 -23.81
N MET A 321 5.98 63.82 -23.18
CA MET A 321 7.33 63.79 -23.76
C MET A 321 7.34 63.07 -25.13
N TYR A 322 6.73 61.89 -25.22
CA TYR A 322 6.62 61.13 -26.46
C TYR A 322 5.80 61.88 -27.53
N LYS A 323 4.75 62.64 -27.17
CA LYS A 323 4.04 63.51 -28.12
C LYS A 323 4.94 64.65 -28.61
N SER A 324 5.59 65.39 -27.72
CA SER A 324 6.51 66.48 -28.06
C SER A 324 7.65 66.02 -28.97
N ILE A 325 8.27 64.87 -28.67
CA ILE A 325 9.31 64.28 -29.53
C ILE A 325 8.76 63.92 -30.92
N ASN A 326 7.50 63.46 -31.05
CA ASN A 326 6.92 63.22 -32.38
C ASN A 326 6.68 64.51 -33.18
N VAL A 327 6.34 65.63 -32.53
CA VAL A 327 6.23 66.94 -33.19
C VAL A 327 7.60 67.41 -33.69
N LEU A 328 8.63 67.34 -32.83
CA LEU A 328 10.00 67.71 -33.21
C LEU A 328 10.57 66.79 -34.32
N ILE A 329 10.19 65.50 -34.37
CA ILE A 329 10.54 64.58 -35.47
C ILE A 329 9.79 64.91 -36.78
N ALA A 330 8.64 65.57 -36.73
CA ALA A 330 7.96 66.05 -37.93
C ALA A 330 8.65 67.30 -38.49
N ASP A 331 8.95 68.26 -37.61
CA ASP A 331 9.67 69.50 -37.93
C ASP A 331 11.08 69.24 -38.49
N ALA A 332 11.88 68.40 -37.81
CA ALA A 332 13.21 67.99 -38.27
C ALA A 332 13.23 67.10 -39.54
N LYS A 333 12.07 66.80 -40.14
CA LYS A 333 11.95 66.20 -41.48
C LYS A 333 11.56 67.19 -42.57
N LEU A 334 10.99 68.34 -42.18
CA LEU A 334 10.63 69.43 -43.08
C LEU A 334 11.82 70.38 -43.26
N SER A 335 12.59 70.61 -42.19
CA SER A 335 13.87 71.32 -42.27
C SER A 335 14.96 70.45 -42.92
N SER A 336 15.46 70.87 -44.08
CA SER A 336 16.44 70.14 -44.89
C SER A 336 17.88 70.20 -44.39
N HIS A 337 18.12 70.68 -43.16
CA HIS A 337 19.45 70.98 -42.62
C HIS A 337 19.78 70.28 -41.28
N GLY A 338 19.03 69.24 -40.90
CA GLY A 338 19.12 68.59 -39.57
C GLY A 338 19.20 67.06 -39.58
N GLN A 339 20.01 66.44 -40.45
CA GLN A 339 19.98 64.97 -40.60
C GLN A 339 20.45 64.20 -39.35
N ASP A 340 21.35 64.76 -38.54
CA ASP A 340 21.79 64.13 -37.28
C ASP A 340 20.83 64.39 -36.11
N THR A 341 20.26 65.59 -36.01
CA THR A 341 19.27 65.94 -34.98
C THR A 341 18.03 65.04 -35.08
N LEU A 342 17.63 64.68 -36.30
CA LEU A 342 16.59 63.70 -36.59
C LEU A 342 16.95 62.29 -36.11
N LYS A 343 18.22 61.86 -36.21
CA LYS A 343 18.69 60.55 -35.70
C LYS A 343 18.57 60.52 -34.17
N ASP A 344 19.01 61.58 -33.49
CA ASP A 344 19.00 61.64 -32.04
C ASP A 344 17.59 61.71 -31.45
N LEU A 345 16.67 62.47 -32.07
CA LEU A 345 15.26 62.45 -31.69
C LEU A 345 14.62 61.06 -31.89
N ILE A 346 14.95 60.34 -32.97
CA ILE A 346 14.49 58.96 -33.19
C ILE A 346 15.09 57.99 -32.17
N ASN A 347 16.37 58.15 -31.84
CA ASN A 347 17.06 57.37 -30.80
C ASN A 347 16.42 57.60 -29.43
N LEU A 348 16.15 58.86 -29.05
CA LEU A 348 15.48 59.27 -27.82
C LEU A 348 14.07 58.67 -27.71
N LYS A 349 13.30 58.71 -28.81
CA LYS A 349 11.98 58.07 -28.92
C LYS A 349 12.03 56.55 -28.70
N ASN A 350 13.04 55.88 -29.25
CA ASN A 350 13.22 54.43 -29.09
C ASN A 350 13.68 54.06 -27.66
N GLN A 351 14.60 54.83 -27.07
CA GLN A 351 15.06 54.67 -25.69
C GLN A 351 13.90 54.83 -24.69
N LEU A 352 13.07 55.89 -24.86
CA LEU A 352 11.86 56.12 -24.05
C LEU A 352 10.82 55.00 -24.21
N LYS A 353 10.69 54.42 -25.41
CA LYS A 353 9.81 53.26 -25.66
C LYS A 353 10.31 51.99 -24.95
N SER A 354 11.62 51.70 -24.98
CA SER A 354 12.20 50.57 -24.25
C SER A 354 11.92 50.68 -22.75
N MET A 355 12.33 51.80 -22.15
CA MET A 355 12.25 52.02 -20.69
C MET A 355 10.81 51.93 -20.15
N ARG A 356 9.81 52.21 -20.98
CA ARG A 356 8.40 52.01 -20.63
C ARG A 356 7.96 50.54 -20.69
N ASN A 357 8.44 49.77 -21.66
CA ASN A 357 8.21 48.31 -21.71
C ASN A 357 8.91 47.63 -20.52
N ASP A 358 10.16 48.00 -20.25
CA ASP A 358 10.97 47.46 -19.15
C ASP A 358 10.27 47.67 -17.79
N ARG A 359 9.68 48.87 -17.58
CA ARG A 359 8.85 49.17 -16.40
C ARG A 359 7.60 48.29 -16.32
N ILE A 360 6.87 48.12 -17.43
CA ILE A 360 5.64 47.29 -17.45
C ILE A 360 5.98 45.83 -17.10
N PHE A 361 7.07 45.31 -17.65
CA PHE A 361 7.56 43.96 -17.36
C PHE A 361 7.95 43.80 -15.88
N ALA A 362 8.71 44.74 -15.31
CA ALA A 362 9.09 44.70 -13.90
C ALA A 362 7.89 44.78 -12.94
N TYR A 363 6.82 45.52 -13.27
CA TYR A 363 5.58 45.50 -12.48
C TYR A 363 4.84 44.16 -12.58
N GLN A 364 4.88 43.50 -13.75
CA GLN A 364 4.29 42.18 -13.92
C GLN A 364 5.06 41.15 -13.07
N GLU A 365 6.39 41.09 -13.17
CA GLU A 365 7.23 40.20 -12.35
C GLU A 365 7.03 40.42 -10.84
N LEU A 366 6.94 41.68 -10.39
CA LEU A 366 6.68 42.01 -8.99
C LEU A 366 5.28 41.54 -8.52
N ASN A 367 4.26 41.64 -9.39
CA ASN A 367 2.91 41.15 -9.09
C ASN A 367 2.84 39.62 -9.08
N ASP A 368 3.55 38.96 -9.99
CA ASP A 368 3.61 37.50 -10.07
C ASP A 368 4.40 36.93 -8.88
N TYR A 369 5.49 37.59 -8.47
CA TYR A 369 6.19 37.29 -7.22
C TYR A 369 5.30 37.46 -5.99
N LYS A 370 4.51 38.54 -5.90
CA LYS A 370 3.53 38.75 -4.82
C LYS A 370 2.49 37.63 -4.79
N THR A 371 1.98 37.23 -5.95
CA THR A 371 1.02 36.11 -6.11
C THR A 371 1.65 34.78 -5.66
N PHE A 372 2.89 34.51 -6.08
CA PHE A 372 3.67 33.34 -5.66
C PHE A 372 3.89 33.31 -4.14
N CYS A 373 4.25 34.44 -3.52
CA CYS A 373 4.40 34.54 -2.06
C CYS A 373 3.10 34.21 -1.32
N THR A 374 1.96 34.69 -1.79
CA THR A 374 0.64 34.36 -1.23
C THR A 374 0.35 32.86 -1.34
N ARG A 375 0.54 32.26 -2.53
CA ARG A 375 0.33 30.81 -2.74
C ARG A 375 1.29 29.95 -1.93
N LYS A 376 2.54 30.38 -1.74
CA LYS A 376 3.55 29.70 -0.90
C LYS A 376 3.14 29.67 0.58
N LEU A 377 2.52 30.72 1.09
CA LEU A 377 1.97 30.75 2.46
C LEU A 377 0.77 29.83 2.61
N GLU A 378 -0.15 29.83 1.64
CA GLU A 378 -1.31 28.94 1.60
C GLU A 378 -0.91 27.46 1.61
N VAL A 379 0.02 27.05 0.73
CA VAL A 379 0.56 25.68 0.69
C VAL A 379 1.27 25.31 2.01
N LYS A 380 1.99 26.24 2.63
CA LYS A 380 2.63 26.03 3.94
C LYS A 380 1.61 25.87 5.08
N ALA A 381 0.45 26.52 4.99
CA ALA A 381 -0.64 26.34 5.95
C ALA A 381 -1.35 24.99 5.76
N GLN A 382 -1.62 24.60 4.51
CA GLN A 382 -2.22 23.30 4.20
C GLN A 382 -1.31 22.13 4.62
N LEU A 383 0.00 22.20 4.34
CA LEU A 383 0.95 21.17 4.76
C LEU A 383 1.02 21.01 6.29
N LYS A 384 0.87 22.11 7.06
CA LYS A 384 0.74 22.02 8.54
C LYS A 384 -0.53 21.29 8.98
N LYS A 385 -1.66 21.55 8.31
CA LYS A 385 -2.95 20.90 8.59
C LYS A 385 -2.89 19.40 8.29
N ASP A 386 -2.28 19.02 7.17
CA ASP A 386 -2.14 17.63 6.77
C ASP A 386 -1.15 16.88 7.67
N ALA A 387 -0.07 17.52 8.12
CA ALA A 387 0.85 16.97 9.12
C ALA A 387 0.17 16.74 10.49
N ALA A 388 -0.68 17.66 10.94
CA ALA A 388 -1.47 17.45 12.17
C ALA A 388 -2.43 16.26 12.02
N LYS A 389 -3.14 16.16 10.89
CA LYS A 389 -4.04 15.04 10.59
C LYS A 389 -3.29 13.70 10.48
N ALA A 390 -2.05 13.69 9.97
CA ALA A 390 -1.23 12.48 9.94
C ALA A 390 -0.92 11.97 11.35
N HIS A 391 -0.54 12.87 12.27
CA HIS A 391 -0.32 12.53 13.68
C HIS A 391 -1.60 12.07 14.40
N GLU A 392 -2.78 12.60 14.04
CA GLU A 392 -4.07 12.10 14.57
C GLU A 392 -4.39 10.66 14.10
N LEU A 393 -3.93 10.27 12.91
CA LEU A 393 -4.09 8.91 12.39
C LEU A 393 -3.07 7.95 13.02
N GLU A 394 -1.84 8.39 13.23
CA GLU A 394 -0.76 7.63 13.88
C GLU A 394 -1.14 7.24 15.32
N THR A 395 -1.66 8.18 16.13
CA THR A 395 -2.12 7.88 17.50
C THR A 395 -3.38 7.00 17.53
N LEU A 396 -4.18 7.00 16.47
CA LEU A 396 -5.32 6.09 16.32
C LEU A 396 -4.85 4.66 15.95
N GLU A 397 -3.81 4.52 15.13
CA GLU A 397 -3.17 3.25 14.78
C GLU A 397 -2.49 2.60 16.01
N ASP A 398 -1.82 3.40 16.84
CA ASP A 398 -1.34 2.97 18.17
C ASP A 398 -2.50 2.49 19.07
N GLY A 399 -3.62 3.23 19.09
CA GLY A 399 -4.83 2.86 19.83
C GLY A 399 -5.42 1.51 19.40
N PHE A 400 -5.52 1.29 18.09
CA PHE A 400 -5.93 -0.01 17.53
C PHE A 400 -4.92 -1.12 17.84
N SER A 401 -3.62 -0.85 17.75
CA SER A 401 -2.56 -1.83 18.03
C SER A 401 -2.57 -2.31 19.49
N ASN A 402 -2.74 -1.40 20.44
CA ASN A 402 -2.89 -1.74 21.87
C ASN A 402 -4.19 -2.52 22.15
N THR A 403 -5.28 -2.17 21.47
CA THR A 403 -6.56 -2.88 21.56
C THR A 403 -6.45 -4.30 21.00
N LEU A 404 -5.76 -4.47 19.87
CA LEU A 404 -5.50 -5.76 19.22
C LEU A 404 -4.59 -6.65 20.09
N ALA A 405 -3.51 -6.11 20.66
CA ALA A 405 -2.65 -6.84 21.59
C ALA A 405 -3.44 -7.34 22.81
N THR A 406 -4.33 -6.50 23.35
CA THR A 406 -5.23 -6.87 24.47
C THR A 406 -6.22 -7.97 24.06
N ALA A 407 -6.72 -7.95 22.83
CA ALA A 407 -7.62 -8.99 22.32
C ALA A 407 -6.88 -10.33 22.09
N ILE A 408 -5.65 -10.30 21.59
CA ILE A 408 -4.79 -11.49 21.44
C ILE A 408 -4.49 -12.11 22.80
N ALA A 409 -4.08 -11.31 23.80
CA ALA A 409 -3.85 -11.82 25.15
C ALA A 409 -5.09 -12.49 25.76
N LYS A 410 -6.30 -11.94 25.54
CA LYS A 410 -7.57 -12.56 25.96
C LYS A 410 -7.86 -13.87 25.23
N ARG A 411 -7.62 -13.95 23.92
CA ARG A 411 -7.73 -15.20 23.14
C ARG A 411 -6.83 -16.28 23.70
N ASP A 412 -5.59 -15.94 24.04
CA ASP A 412 -4.58 -16.92 24.47
C ASP A 412 -4.86 -17.44 25.90
N ILE A 413 -5.55 -16.66 26.74
CA ILE A 413 -6.12 -17.12 28.01
C ILE A 413 -7.28 -18.11 27.77
N LEU A 414 -8.20 -17.78 26.86
CA LEU A 414 -9.35 -18.64 26.54
C LEU A 414 -8.92 -19.98 25.92
N LEU A 415 -7.88 -19.98 25.07
CA LEU A 415 -7.34 -21.22 24.49
C LEU A 415 -6.81 -22.18 25.57
N LYS A 416 -6.10 -21.67 26.58
CA LYS A 416 -5.65 -22.50 27.72
C LYS A 416 -6.81 -23.07 28.54
N GLN A 417 -7.88 -22.29 28.72
CA GLN A 417 -9.09 -22.79 29.40
C GLN A 417 -9.79 -23.89 28.61
N ILE A 418 -9.78 -23.82 27.28
CA ILE A 418 -10.32 -24.89 26.40
C ILE A 418 -9.44 -26.14 26.48
N GLU A 419 -8.11 -26.00 26.46
CA GLU A 419 -7.14 -27.10 26.60
C GLU A 419 -7.25 -27.81 27.96
N GLU A 420 -7.47 -27.07 29.05
CA GLU A 420 -7.74 -27.65 30.38
C GLU A 420 -9.08 -28.39 30.42
N VAL A 421 -10.14 -27.85 29.79
CA VAL A 421 -11.45 -28.51 29.71
C VAL A 421 -11.39 -29.80 28.87
N ASP A 422 -10.72 -29.78 27.72
CA ASP A 422 -10.49 -30.97 26.88
C ASP A 422 -9.69 -32.04 27.63
N SER A 423 -8.64 -31.64 28.37
CA SER A 423 -7.87 -32.54 29.24
C SER A 423 -8.74 -33.20 30.32
N ARG A 424 -9.72 -32.46 30.87
CA ARG A 424 -10.67 -32.97 31.87
C ARG A 424 -11.75 -33.88 31.26
N ILE A 425 -12.19 -33.61 30.03
CA ILE A 425 -13.10 -34.50 29.28
C ILE A 425 -12.40 -35.85 29.02
N LYS A 426 -11.18 -35.83 28.47
CA LYS A 426 -10.37 -37.04 28.22
C LYS A 426 -10.05 -37.85 29.49
N ALA A 427 -9.97 -37.19 30.65
CA ALA A 427 -9.85 -37.89 31.93
C ALA A 427 -11.17 -38.59 32.33
N ALA A 428 -12.32 -37.93 32.17
CA ALA A 428 -13.63 -38.51 32.46
C ALA A 428 -13.99 -39.66 31.50
N GLU A 429 -13.64 -39.56 30.22
CA GLU A 429 -13.84 -40.62 29.22
C GLU A 429 -13.06 -41.89 29.58
N ARG A 430 -11.84 -41.77 30.11
CA ARG A 430 -11.06 -42.92 30.62
C ARG A 430 -11.75 -43.58 31.80
N THR A 431 -12.14 -42.80 32.82
CA THR A 431 -12.90 -43.34 33.97
C THR A 431 -14.21 -43.99 33.53
N GLN A 432 -14.89 -43.46 32.50
CA GLN A 432 -16.09 -44.09 31.94
C GLN A 432 -15.78 -45.43 31.24
N ALA A 433 -14.65 -45.54 30.53
CA ALA A 433 -14.21 -46.80 29.93
C ALA A 433 -13.81 -47.84 30.99
N ASP A 434 -13.06 -47.44 32.02
CA ASP A 434 -12.67 -48.30 33.14
C ASP A 434 -13.90 -48.86 33.87
N ASN A 435 -14.88 -47.99 34.17
CA ASN A 435 -16.15 -48.38 34.77
C ASN A 435 -16.97 -49.33 33.87
N ALA A 436 -16.93 -49.14 32.53
CA ALA A 436 -17.62 -50.03 31.61
C ALA A 436 -17.02 -51.45 31.61
N VAL A 437 -15.69 -51.57 31.68
CA VAL A 437 -15.00 -52.86 31.82
C VAL A 437 -15.35 -53.55 33.13
N GLU A 438 -15.45 -52.84 34.25
CA GLU A 438 -15.89 -53.43 35.52
C GLU A 438 -17.35 -53.91 35.46
N ILE A 439 -18.24 -53.17 34.77
CA ILE A 439 -19.63 -53.58 34.54
C ILE A 439 -19.71 -54.85 33.69
N GLU A 440 -18.92 -54.98 32.61
CA GLU A 440 -18.89 -56.21 31.80
C GLU A 440 -18.37 -57.42 32.60
N GLN A 441 -17.33 -57.24 33.42
CA GLN A 441 -16.85 -58.28 34.34
C GLN A 441 -17.92 -58.71 35.36
N LEU A 442 -18.71 -57.77 35.88
CA LEU A 442 -19.82 -58.07 36.78
C LEU A 442 -20.94 -58.84 36.07
N ILE A 443 -21.29 -58.45 34.84
CA ILE A 443 -22.29 -59.14 34.01
C ILE A 443 -21.85 -60.58 33.71
N SER A 444 -20.58 -60.82 33.33
CA SER A 444 -20.05 -62.18 33.13
C SER A 444 -20.19 -63.02 34.39
N ARG A 445 -19.72 -62.49 35.54
CA ARG A 445 -19.76 -63.18 36.84
C ARG A 445 -21.19 -63.50 37.29
N MET A 446 -22.16 -62.63 36.96
CA MET A 446 -23.59 -62.90 37.17
C MET A 446 -24.11 -64.01 36.25
N GLY A 447 -23.66 -64.06 34.99
CA GLY A 447 -23.97 -65.12 34.04
C GLY A 447 -23.49 -66.49 34.51
N ASP A 448 -22.24 -66.59 34.97
CA ASP A 448 -21.62 -67.81 35.50
C ASP A 448 -22.37 -68.34 36.73
N ASN A 449 -22.62 -67.46 37.71
CA ASN A 449 -23.41 -67.78 38.91
C ASN A 449 -24.83 -68.24 38.55
N SER A 450 -25.46 -67.61 37.56
CA SER A 450 -26.79 -67.98 37.06
C SER A 450 -26.79 -69.36 36.37
N GLN A 451 -25.70 -69.74 35.70
CA GLN A 451 -25.52 -71.08 35.13
C GLN A 451 -25.32 -72.14 36.21
N CYS A 452 -24.46 -71.86 37.21
CA CYS A 452 -24.24 -72.74 38.35
C CYS A 452 -25.56 -73.02 39.11
N LEU A 453 -26.36 -71.98 39.36
CA LEU A 453 -27.68 -72.12 40.00
C LEU A 453 -28.62 -73.02 39.18
N ARG A 454 -28.68 -72.85 37.85
CA ARG A 454 -29.46 -73.73 36.95
C ARG A 454 -28.99 -75.19 36.97
N GLU A 455 -27.74 -75.46 37.35
CA GLU A 455 -27.21 -76.82 37.46
C GLU A 455 -27.53 -77.43 38.83
N MET A 456 -27.41 -76.67 39.91
CA MET A 456 -27.92 -77.05 41.23
C MET A 456 -29.41 -77.41 41.18
N ASP A 457 -30.23 -76.60 40.52
CA ASP A 457 -31.67 -76.83 40.31
C ASP A 457 -32.00 -78.19 39.66
N ARG A 458 -31.14 -78.68 38.75
CA ARG A 458 -31.30 -79.99 38.09
C ARG A 458 -30.85 -81.11 39.01
N ASN A 459 -29.74 -80.91 39.70
CA ASN A 459 -29.18 -81.87 40.64
C ASN A 459 -30.12 -82.08 41.85
N GLU A 460 -30.74 -81.02 42.36
CA GLU A 460 -31.76 -81.12 43.40
C GLU A 460 -32.98 -81.91 42.91
N LYS A 461 -33.52 -81.63 41.71
CA LYS A 461 -34.63 -82.41 41.15
C LYS A 461 -34.29 -83.89 40.97
N SER A 462 -33.05 -84.22 40.61
CA SER A 462 -32.57 -85.61 40.56
C SER A 462 -32.46 -86.25 41.96
N LEU A 463 -32.01 -85.49 42.97
CA LEU A 463 -31.94 -85.96 44.36
C LEU A 463 -33.33 -86.12 44.98
N GLN A 464 -34.28 -85.22 44.71
CA GLN A 464 -35.67 -85.36 45.12
C GLN A 464 -36.33 -86.61 44.51
N ALA A 465 -36.10 -86.89 43.22
CA ALA A 465 -36.58 -88.12 42.58
C ALA A 465 -36.00 -89.38 43.24
N LYS A 466 -34.68 -89.43 43.48
CA LYS A 466 -34.00 -90.54 44.18
C LYS A 466 -34.46 -90.69 45.63
N LYS A 467 -34.80 -89.58 46.31
CA LYS A 467 -35.36 -89.60 47.67
C LYS A 467 -36.71 -90.30 47.69
N VAL A 468 -37.63 -89.92 46.78
CA VAL A 468 -38.95 -90.55 46.66
C VAL A 468 -38.83 -92.03 46.28
N GLU A 469 -37.92 -92.39 45.36
CA GLU A 469 -37.62 -93.78 45.03
C GLU A 469 -37.14 -94.58 46.25
N ALA A 470 -36.21 -94.03 47.04
CA ALA A 470 -35.71 -94.65 48.26
C ALA A 470 -36.81 -94.79 49.34
N GLU A 471 -37.64 -93.76 49.55
CA GLU A 471 -38.77 -93.80 50.49
C GLU A 471 -39.78 -94.90 50.12
N ASN A 472 -40.16 -95.00 48.84
CA ASN A 472 -41.03 -96.07 48.33
C ASN A 472 -40.41 -97.47 48.54
N THR A 473 -39.09 -97.63 48.35
CA THR A 473 -38.44 -98.92 48.61
C THR A 473 -38.38 -99.27 50.09
N LEU A 474 -38.29 -98.27 50.97
CA LEU A 474 -38.31 -98.48 52.42
C LEU A 474 -39.70 -98.96 52.87
N GLU A 475 -40.76 -98.29 52.41
CA GLU A 475 -42.16 -98.66 52.68
C GLU A 475 -42.45 -100.10 52.22
N SER A 476 -42.02 -100.50 51.02
CA SER A 476 -42.19 -101.88 50.54
C SER A 476 -41.40 -102.92 51.36
N VAL A 477 -40.24 -102.56 51.92
CA VAL A 477 -39.50 -103.43 52.84
C VAL A 477 -40.20 -103.53 54.20
N GLU A 478 -40.82 -102.46 54.70
CA GLU A 478 -41.63 -102.50 55.93
C GLU A 478 -42.91 -103.35 55.74
N GLU A 479 -43.58 -103.27 54.59
CA GLU A 479 -44.70 -104.15 54.24
C GLU A 479 -44.28 -105.64 54.22
N GLN A 480 -43.16 -105.96 53.55
CA GLN A 480 -42.63 -107.33 53.49
C GLN A 480 -42.22 -107.84 54.88
N TRP A 481 -41.65 -106.98 55.72
CA TRP A 481 -41.31 -107.32 57.11
C TRP A 481 -42.56 -107.58 57.96
N LEU A 482 -43.64 -106.80 57.77
CA LEU A 482 -44.92 -107.03 58.44
C LEU A 482 -45.55 -108.38 58.02
N GLN A 483 -45.50 -108.73 56.72
CA GLN A 483 -45.94 -110.03 56.23
C GLN A 483 -45.13 -111.18 56.84
N LEU A 484 -43.79 -111.08 56.82
CA LEU A 484 -42.89 -112.08 57.41
C LEU A 484 -43.12 -112.25 58.92
N LYS A 485 -43.37 -111.15 59.63
CA LYS A 485 -43.66 -111.15 61.06
C LYS A 485 -45.00 -111.81 61.39
N GLY A 486 -46.02 -111.65 60.53
CA GLY A 486 -47.28 -112.39 60.64
C GLY A 486 -47.07 -113.90 60.53
N LEU A 487 -46.34 -114.35 59.50
CA LEU A 487 -45.98 -115.77 59.32
C LEU A 487 -45.17 -116.36 60.49
N LEU A 488 -44.44 -115.53 61.24
CA LEU A 488 -43.70 -115.91 62.45
C LEU A 488 -44.56 -115.89 63.74
N GLN A 489 -45.83 -115.51 63.67
CA GLN A 489 -46.79 -115.58 64.79
C GLN A 489 -47.79 -116.75 64.66
N ASP A 490 -47.84 -117.41 63.51
CA ASP A 490 -48.60 -118.64 63.26
C ASP A 490 -47.76 -119.93 63.50
N ILE A 491 -46.60 -119.81 64.15
CA ILE A 491 -45.63 -120.88 64.49
C ILE A 491 -45.46 -120.99 66.01
#